data_AF-A0AAD7S580-F1
#
_entry.id   AF-A0AAD7S580-F1
#
_cell.length_a   1.000
_cell.length_b   1.000
_cell.length_c   1.000
_cell.angle_alpha   90.00
_cell.angle_beta   90.00
_cell.angle_gamma   90.00
#
_symmetry.space_group_name_H-M   'P 1'
#
loop_
_entity.id
_entity.type
_entity.pdbx_description
1 polymer ?
#
loop_
_entity_poly.entity_id
_entity_poly.type
_entity_poly.pdbx_seq_one_letter_code
_entity_poly.pdbx_strand_id
1 'polypeptide(L)'
;MSWLGPGGVTVSYIQLLDAAYDTVEDGDELMVKFINTLQDSGEKTSTYLHRLQAVLNQVVRRGGVATGEVDRHLLKQLCRGCWDTALLLKLEPLKDAPPLFTDLLLLLHSEEDKEASRAMRMKQQLGVARPRAATCSQSMHACGEETGVASLQKQIDELQGQFTTLI
;
A
#
# COMPACT_ATOMS: atom_id res chain seq x y z
N MET A 1 49.78 -11.96 -18.15
CA MET A 1 49.15 -10.62 -18.22
C MET A 1 48.31 -10.57 -19.49
N SER A 2 47.07 -11.06 -19.41
CA SER A 2 46.14 -11.11 -20.54
C SER A 2 45.39 -9.79 -20.65
N TRP A 3 45.59 -9.11 -21.78
CA TRP A 3 44.89 -7.89 -22.17
C TRP A 3 43.38 -8.14 -22.28
N LEU A 4 42.59 -7.43 -21.48
CA LEU A 4 41.13 -7.41 -21.55
C LEU A 4 40.71 -6.49 -22.72
N GLY A 5 39.88 -6.99 -23.63
CA GLY A 5 39.34 -6.21 -24.75
C GLY A 5 38.41 -5.06 -24.31
N PRO A 6 38.06 -4.14 -25.23
CA PRO A 6 37.38 -2.87 -24.93
C PRO A 6 36.00 -2.96 -24.27
N GLY A 7 35.39 -4.15 -24.18
CA GLY A 7 34.14 -4.38 -23.44
C GLY A 7 34.34 -4.73 -21.95
N GLY A 8 35.54 -5.12 -21.53
CA GLY A 8 35.82 -5.47 -20.13
C GLY A 8 36.17 -4.26 -19.25
N VAL A 9 36.77 -3.23 -19.85
CA VAL A 9 37.16 -1.97 -19.17
C VAL A 9 35.98 -1.11 -18.75
N THR A 10 34.87 -1.15 -19.49
CA THR A 10 33.65 -0.38 -19.16
C THR A 10 32.92 -0.95 -17.95
N VAL A 11 32.78 -2.28 -17.87
CA VAL A 11 32.17 -2.96 -16.70
C VAL A 11 33.01 -2.70 -15.45
N SER A 12 34.34 -2.77 -15.55
CA SER A 12 35.21 -2.47 -14.40
C SER A 12 35.17 -1.00 -13.99
N TYR A 13 34.98 -0.07 -14.94
CA TYR A 13 34.90 1.36 -14.64
C TYR A 13 33.59 1.73 -13.93
N ILE A 14 32.46 1.17 -14.36
CA ILE A 14 31.17 1.36 -13.67
C ILE A 14 31.22 0.75 -12.26
N GLN A 15 31.76 -0.46 -12.11
CA GLN A 15 31.94 -1.08 -10.78
C GLN A 15 32.85 -0.25 -9.85
N LEU A 16 33.89 0.39 -10.40
CA LEU A 16 34.77 1.27 -9.65
C LEU A 16 34.08 2.58 -9.24
N LEU A 17 33.26 3.15 -10.14
CA LEU A 17 32.45 4.33 -9.83
C LEU A 17 31.39 4.00 -8.78
N ASP A 18 30.71 2.87 -8.89
CA ASP A 18 29.79 2.38 -7.86
C ASP A 18 30.56 2.23 -6.53
N ALA A 19 31.69 1.54 -6.50
CA ALA A 19 32.46 1.38 -5.26
C ALA A 19 32.94 2.72 -4.63
N ALA A 20 33.24 3.74 -5.43
CA ALA A 20 33.77 5.02 -4.95
C ALA A 20 32.69 6.03 -4.54
N TYR A 21 31.50 5.95 -5.13
CA TYR A 21 30.44 6.95 -4.99
C TYR A 21 29.12 6.39 -4.43
N ASP A 22 28.99 5.08 -4.29
CA ASP A 22 27.81 4.46 -3.71
C ASP A 22 27.80 4.67 -2.18
N THR A 23 26.66 5.14 -1.68
CA THR A 23 26.43 5.24 -0.24
C THR A 23 26.48 3.82 0.35
N VAL A 24 27.40 3.62 1.30
CA VAL A 24 27.59 2.35 2.02
C VAL A 24 26.48 2.20 3.06
N GLU A 25 25.22 2.11 2.61
CA GLU A 25 24.16 1.54 3.44
C GLU A 25 24.42 0.04 3.53
N ASP A 26 24.63 -0.45 4.75
CA ASP A 26 24.85 -1.87 5.04
C ASP A 26 23.56 -2.68 4.86
N GLY A 27 23.70 -3.99 4.64
CA GLY A 27 22.57 -4.91 4.52
C GLY A 27 21.60 -4.82 5.70
N ASP A 28 22.13 -4.63 6.92
CA ASP A 28 21.33 -4.52 8.14
C ASP A 28 20.57 -3.18 8.22
N GLU A 29 21.18 -2.07 7.80
CA GLU A 29 20.51 -0.76 7.72
C GLU A 29 19.36 -0.78 6.70
N LEU A 30 19.61 -1.39 5.54
CA LEU A 30 18.58 -1.60 4.53
C LEU A 30 17.47 -2.54 5.02
N MET A 31 17.80 -3.52 5.87
CA MET A 31 16.81 -4.41 6.47
C MET A 31 15.92 -3.65 7.46
N VAL A 32 16.48 -2.74 8.26
CA VAL A 32 15.70 -1.83 9.11
C VAL A 32 14.76 -0.96 8.26
N LYS A 33 15.25 -0.40 7.16
CA LYS A 33 14.44 0.35 6.19
C LYS A 33 13.31 -0.50 5.61
N PHE A 34 13.58 -1.76 5.24
CA PHE A 34 12.58 -2.70 4.76
C PHE A 34 11.47 -2.94 5.80
N ILE A 35 11.82 -3.24 7.05
CA ILE A 35 10.85 -3.50 8.13
C ILE A 35 10.02 -2.25 8.49
N ASN A 36 10.57 -1.07 8.25
CA ASN A 36 9.89 0.22 8.46
C ASN A 36 9.10 0.70 7.22
N THR A 37 9.18 -0.01 6.09
CA THR A 37 8.37 0.32 4.91
C THR A 37 6.96 -0.22 5.13
N LEU A 38 6.02 0.68 5.44
CA LEU A 38 4.59 0.38 5.66
C LEU A 38 3.76 0.86 4.47
N GLN A 39 2.55 0.32 4.30
CA GLN A 39 1.62 0.78 3.28
C GLN A 39 1.27 2.25 3.54
N ASP A 40 1.29 3.07 2.49
CA ASP A 40 0.91 4.49 2.59
C ASP A 40 -0.62 4.64 2.52
N SER A 41 -1.13 5.77 3.00
CA SER A 41 -2.58 6.02 2.96
C SER A 41 -3.13 6.12 1.55
N GLY A 42 -4.14 5.30 1.26
CA GLY A 42 -4.74 5.18 -0.08
C GLY A 42 -3.87 4.43 -1.09
N GLU A 43 -2.70 3.93 -0.68
CA GLU A 43 -1.86 3.10 -1.54
C GLU A 43 -2.53 1.75 -1.79
N LYS A 44 -2.52 1.29 -3.05
CA LYS A 44 -2.91 -0.10 -3.37
C LYS A 44 -1.91 -1.09 -2.78
N THR A 45 -2.38 -2.23 -2.31
CA THR A 45 -1.52 -3.24 -1.70
C THR A 45 -0.51 -3.82 -2.70
N SER A 46 -0.87 -3.92 -3.98
CA SER A 46 0.06 -4.28 -5.06
C SER A 46 1.22 -3.28 -5.21
N THR A 47 0.94 -1.98 -5.15
CA THR A 47 1.97 -0.93 -5.18
C THR A 47 2.89 -1.01 -3.97
N TYR A 48 2.31 -1.23 -2.78
CA TYR A 48 3.09 -1.43 -1.56
C TYR A 48 4.03 -2.64 -1.67
N LEU A 49 3.55 -3.78 -2.18
CA LEU A 49 4.36 -4.97 -2.42
C LEU A 49 5.54 -4.68 -3.38
N HIS A 50 5.33 -3.89 -4.43
CA HIS A 50 6.42 -3.49 -5.33
C HIS A 50 7.49 -2.65 -4.62
N ARG A 51 7.10 -1.73 -3.73
CA ARG A 51 8.06 -0.96 -2.93
C ARG A 51 8.85 -1.88 -2.00
N LEU A 52 8.18 -2.83 -1.35
CA LEU A 52 8.86 -3.84 -0.52
C LEU A 52 9.89 -4.65 -1.31
N GLN A 53 9.54 -5.14 -2.51
CA GLN A 53 10.46 -5.85 -3.39
C GLN A 53 11.67 -5.00 -3.76
N ALA A 54 11.45 -3.72 -4.09
CA ALA A 54 12.53 -2.82 -4.46
C ALA A 54 13.55 -2.65 -3.32
N VAL A 55 13.08 -2.39 -2.10
CA VAL A 55 13.95 -2.25 -0.91
C VAL A 55 14.64 -3.58 -0.59
N LEU A 56 13.90 -4.69 -0.59
CA LEU A 56 14.46 -6.01 -0.28
C LEU A 56 15.51 -6.46 -1.29
N ASN A 57 15.36 -6.12 -2.57
CA ASN A 57 16.38 -6.37 -3.58
C ASN A 57 17.70 -5.63 -3.24
N GLN A 58 17.64 -4.44 -2.63
CA GLN A 58 18.84 -3.75 -2.16
C GLN A 58 19.47 -4.52 -0.98
N VAL A 59 18.65 -4.97 -0.03
CA VAL A 59 19.09 -5.78 1.12
C VAL A 59 19.83 -7.04 0.64
N VAL A 60 19.27 -7.76 -0.33
CA VAL A 60 19.87 -8.97 -0.91
C VAL A 60 21.20 -8.67 -1.59
N ARG A 61 21.28 -7.59 -2.39
CA ARG A 61 22.54 -7.20 -3.04
C ARG A 61 23.66 -6.87 -2.06
N ARG A 62 23.31 -6.40 -0.85
CA ARG A 62 24.24 -6.11 0.24
C ARG A 62 24.44 -7.28 1.21
N GLY A 63 23.83 -8.44 0.95
CA GLY A 63 24.01 -9.63 1.77
C GLY A 63 23.20 -9.68 3.07
N GLY A 64 22.24 -8.76 3.29
CA GLY A 64 21.40 -8.76 4.49
C GLY A 64 20.35 -9.88 4.52
N VAL A 65 20.00 -10.45 3.36
CA VAL A 65 19.04 -11.56 3.22
C VAL A 65 19.51 -12.51 2.11
N ALA A 66 19.39 -13.82 2.34
CA ALA A 66 19.65 -14.83 1.33
C ALA A 66 18.59 -14.80 0.21
N THR A 67 18.99 -15.03 -1.04
CA THR A 67 18.08 -15.01 -2.21
C THR A 67 16.89 -15.97 -2.08
N GLY A 68 17.10 -17.14 -1.48
CA GLY A 68 16.04 -18.13 -1.23
C GLY A 68 15.03 -17.73 -0.15
N GLU A 69 15.25 -16.60 0.53
CA GLU A 69 14.41 -16.14 1.64
C GLU A 69 13.59 -14.89 1.29
N VAL A 70 13.68 -14.41 0.05
CA VAL A 70 13.06 -13.17 -0.42
C VAL A 70 11.54 -13.21 -0.25
N ASP A 71 10.88 -14.23 -0.80
CA ASP A 71 9.41 -14.36 -0.77
C ASP A 71 8.88 -14.48 0.67
N ARG A 72 9.65 -15.16 1.56
CA ARG A 72 9.31 -15.27 2.97
C ARG A 72 9.34 -13.91 3.67
N HIS A 73 10.37 -13.10 3.42
CA HIS A 73 10.47 -11.77 4.03
C HIS A 73 9.43 -10.82 3.46
N LEU A 74 9.14 -10.88 2.16
CA LEU A 74 8.09 -10.10 1.52
C LEU A 74 6.73 -10.38 2.14
N LEU A 75 6.32 -11.64 2.21
CA LEU A 75 5.02 -12.00 2.76
C LEU A 75 4.91 -11.58 4.23
N LYS A 76 5.96 -11.82 5.04
CA LYS A 76 5.98 -11.40 6.44
C LYS A 76 5.80 -9.90 6.61
N GLN A 77 6.53 -9.10 5.81
CA GLN A 77 6.44 -7.65 5.90
C GLN A 77 5.13 -7.12 5.31
N LEU A 78 4.62 -7.73 4.24
CA LEU A 78 3.32 -7.41 3.67
C LEU A 78 2.21 -7.59 4.71
N CYS A 79 2.17 -8.73 5.41
CA CYS A 79 1.20 -8.96 6.50
C CYS A 79 1.36 -7.96 7.66
N ARG A 80 2.58 -7.50 7.94
CA ARG A 80 2.83 -6.55 9.04
C ARG A 80 2.43 -5.12 8.68
N GLY A 81 2.67 -4.70 7.44
CA GLY A 81 2.51 -3.30 7.02
C GLY A 81 1.26 -3.02 6.19
N CYS A 82 0.48 -4.04 5.83
CA CYS A 82 -0.80 -3.88 5.14
C CYS A 82 -1.92 -3.46 6.09
N TRP A 83 -2.82 -2.59 5.62
CA TRP A 83 -3.95 -2.10 6.43
C TRP A 83 -5.27 -2.84 6.16
N ASP A 84 -5.35 -3.61 5.08
CA ASP A 84 -6.57 -4.33 4.71
C ASP A 84 -6.73 -5.62 5.52
N THR A 85 -7.50 -5.54 6.60
CA THR A 85 -7.81 -6.68 7.48
C THR A 85 -8.47 -7.86 6.75
N ALA A 86 -9.27 -7.62 5.71
CA ALA A 86 -9.94 -8.68 4.95
C ALA A 86 -8.95 -9.41 4.03
N LEU A 87 -7.99 -8.68 3.48
CA LEU A 87 -6.88 -9.24 2.74
C LEU A 87 -5.89 -9.98 3.65
N LEU A 88 -5.56 -9.43 4.82
CA LEU A 88 -4.70 -10.09 5.82
C LEU A 88 -5.19 -11.50 6.13
N LEU A 89 -6.49 -11.70 6.40
CA LEU A 89 -7.08 -13.02 6.62
C LEU A 89 -6.76 -14.07 5.52
N LYS A 90 -6.45 -13.63 4.30
CA LYS A 90 -6.07 -14.49 3.17
C LYS A 90 -4.56 -14.68 3.06
N LEU A 91 -3.77 -13.72 3.51
CA LEU A 91 -2.32 -13.75 3.47
C LEU A 91 -1.72 -14.55 4.63
N GLU A 92 -2.32 -14.49 5.83
CA GLU A 92 -1.71 -15.12 7.02
C GLU A 92 -1.48 -16.64 6.85
N PRO A 93 -2.42 -17.41 6.27
CA PRO A 93 -2.22 -18.85 6.05
C PRO A 93 -1.07 -19.19 5.10
N LEU A 94 -0.64 -18.23 4.25
CA LEU A 94 0.43 -18.46 3.27
C LEU A 94 1.82 -18.39 3.90
N LYS A 95 1.95 -17.97 5.16
CA LYS A 95 3.25 -17.75 5.82
C LYS A 95 4.07 -19.02 6.01
N ASP A 96 3.41 -20.18 6.07
CA ASP A 96 4.06 -21.48 6.20
C ASP A 96 4.71 -21.94 4.88
N ALA A 97 4.11 -21.55 3.74
CA ALA A 97 4.62 -21.82 2.40
C ALA A 97 4.48 -20.56 1.53
N PRO A 98 5.42 -19.60 1.67
CA PRO A 98 5.34 -18.32 0.96
C PRO A 98 5.30 -18.52 -0.56
N PRO A 99 4.32 -17.91 -1.25
CA PRO A 99 4.25 -17.96 -2.70
C PRO A 99 5.34 -17.09 -3.33
N LEU A 100 5.67 -17.35 -4.59
CA LEU A 100 6.55 -16.49 -5.37
C LEU A 100 5.94 -15.09 -5.50
N PHE A 101 6.78 -14.06 -5.65
CA PHE A 101 6.36 -12.68 -5.90
C PHE A 101 5.25 -12.55 -6.95
N THR A 102 5.37 -13.26 -8.08
CA THR A 102 4.38 -13.20 -9.18
C THR A 102 3.01 -13.75 -8.78
N ASP A 103 3.00 -14.83 -8.01
CA ASP A 103 1.76 -15.46 -7.55
C ASP A 103 1.08 -14.60 -6.48
N LEU A 104 1.89 -14.00 -5.59
CA LEU A 104 1.41 -13.04 -4.61
C LEU A 104 0.80 -11.81 -5.30
N LEU A 105 1.47 -11.28 -6.32
CA LEU A 105 0.99 -10.12 -7.09
C LEU A 105 -0.34 -10.43 -7.80
N LEU A 106 -0.47 -11.62 -8.39
CA LEU A 106 -1.71 -12.07 -9.01
C LEU A 106 -2.86 -12.16 -8.00
N LEU A 107 -2.58 -12.70 -6.81
CA LEU A 107 -3.55 -12.77 -5.72
C LEU A 107 -4.02 -11.36 -5.30
N LEU A 108 -3.08 -10.42 -5.15
CA LEU A 108 -3.40 -9.04 -4.79
C LEU A 108 -4.28 -8.35 -5.85
N HIS A 109 -3.91 -8.44 -7.13
CA HIS A 109 -4.71 -7.85 -8.20
C HIS A 109 -6.11 -8.46 -8.27
N SER A 110 -6.24 -9.77 -8.12
CA SER A 110 -7.55 -10.43 -8.07
C SER A 110 -8.42 -9.90 -6.93
N GLU A 111 -7.83 -9.61 -5.76
CA GLU A 111 -8.59 -9.09 -4.64
C GLU A 111 -8.94 -7.61 -4.81
N GLU A 112 -8.00 -6.79 -5.29
CA GLU A 112 -8.23 -5.38 -5.63
C GLU A 112 -9.37 -5.23 -6.66
N ASP A 113 -9.42 -6.09 -7.68
CA ASP A 113 -10.48 -6.08 -8.70
C ASP A 113 -11.84 -6.48 -8.14
N LYS A 114 -11.88 -7.46 -7.22
CA LYS A 114 -13.11 -7.83 -6.50
C LYS A 114 -13.60 -6.66 -5.65
N GLU A 115 -12.70 -5.97 -4.96
CA GLU A 115 -13.07 -4.85 -4.10
C GLU A 115 -13.54 -3.65 -4.91
N ALA A 116 -12.86 -3.33 -6.03
CA ALA A 116 -13.32 -2.31 -6.97
C ALA A 116 -14.71 -2.63 -7.52
N SER A 117 -14.98 -3.89 -7.86
CA SER A 117 -16.28 -4.35 -8.33
C SER A 117 -17.38 -4.24 -7.27
N ARG A 118 -17.07 -4.57 -6.01
CA ARG A 118 -18.00 -4.41 -4.86
C ARG A 118 -18.32 -2.93 -4.64
N ALA A 119 -17.29 -2.09 -4.56
CA ALA A 119 -17.44 -0.65 -4.38
C ALA A 119 -18.28 -0.02 -5.50
N MET A 120 -18.08 -0.43 -6.76
CA MET A 120 -18.87 0.04 -7.89
C MET A 120 -20.35 -0.36 -7.77
N ARG A 121 -20.65 -1.61 -7.38
CA ARG A 121 -22.03 -2.08 -7.18
C ARG A 121 -22.72 -1.34 -6.03
N MET A 122 -22.01 -1.11 -4.92
CA MET A 122 -22.55 -0.37 -3.78
C MET A 122 -22.88 1.09 -4.17
N LYS A 123 -21.99 1.75 -4.92
CA LYS A 123 -22.24 3.11 -5.44
C LYS A 123 -23.47 3.15 -6.36
N GLN A 124 -23.66 2.15 -7.21
CA GLN A 124 -24.84 2.06 -8.07
C GLN A 124 -26.12 1.84 -7.25
N GLN A 125 -26.11 0.96 -6.24
CA GLN A 125 -27.28 0.71 -5.40
C GLN A 125 -27.69 1.92 -4.57
N LEU A 126 -26.72 2.70 -4.08
CA LEU A 126 -26.97 3.94 -3.35
C LEU A 126 -27.38 5.11 -4.27
N GLY A 127 -26.93 5.11 -5.54
CA GLY A 127 -27.31 6.10 -6.55
C GLY A 127 -28.67 5.88 -7.22
N VAL A 128 -29.32 4.73 -7.02
CA VAL A 128 -30.68 4.46 -7.54
C VAL A 128 -31.73 4.94 -6.53
N ALA A 129 -31.73 6.23 -6.24
CA ALA A 129 -32.97 6.91 -5.86
C ALA A 129 -33.79 7.05 -7.15
N ARG A 130 -34.67 6.07 -7.40
CA ARG A 130 -35.54 6.01 -8.58
C ARG A 130 -36.30 7.35 -8.73
N PRO A 131 -36.32 8.01 -9.91
CA PRO A 131 -37.29 9.07 -10.14
C PRO A 131 -38.68 8.43 -10.07
N ARG A 132 -39.44 8.80 -9.04
CA ARG A 132 -40.84 8.41 -8.90
C ARG A 132 -41.58 8.92 -10.15
N ALA A 133 -42.11 7.99 -10.94
CA ALA A 133 -43.02 8.31 -12.03
C ALA A 133 -44.19 9.12 -11.47
N ALA A 134 -44.47 10.26 -12.11
CA ALA A 134 -45.54 11.16 -11.74
C ALA A 134 -46.89 10.43 -11.77
N THR A 135 -47.52 10.29 -10.61
CA THR A 135 -48.98 10.27 -10.50
C THR A 135 -49.34 11.30 -9.45
N CYS A 136 -50.07 12.31 -9.89
CA CYS A 136 -50.53 13.45 -9.13
C CYS A 136 -51.43 13.00 -7.96
N SER A 137 -51.01 13.27 -6.73
CA SER A 137 -51.84 13.82 -5.64
C SER A 137 -50.97 14.14 -4.43
N GLN A 138 -50.92 15.44 -4.14
CA GLN A 138 -50.44 16.18 -2.96
C GLN A 138 -50.06 15.37 -1.71
N SER A 139 -48.84 15.57 -1.19
CA SER A 139 -48.57 15.94 0.22
C SER A 139 -47.05 16.00 0.46
N MET A 140 -46.65 16.96 1.29
CA MET A 140 -45.29 17.38 1.63
C MET A 140 -44.46 16.29 2.34
N HIS A 141 -43.19 16.13 1.97
CA HIS A 141 -42.06 16.19 2.92
C HIS A 141 -40.73 16.11 2.16
N ALA A 142 -39.92 17.17 2.25
CA ALA A 142 -38.51 17.13 1.92
C ALA A 142 -37.76 16.53 3.11
N CYS A 143 -36.93 15.52 2.88
CA CYS A 143 -35.95 15.07 3.86
C CYS A 143 -34.58 15.26 3.22
N GLY A 144 -33.97 16.40 3.51
CA GLY A 144 -32.58 16.68 3.17
C GLY A 144 -31.66 15.90 4.12
N GLU A 145 -30.77 15.11 3.54
CA GLU A 145 -29.60 14.56 4.21
C GLU A 145 -28.55 15.68 4.36
N GLU A 146 -28.70 16.51 5.40
CA GLU A 146 -27.72 17.57 5.75
C GLU A 146 -27.43 17.61 7.26
N THR A 147 -28.03 16.72 8.06
CA THR A 147 -28.00 16.79 9.53
C THR A 147 -26.70 16.30 10.17
N GLY A 148 -25.92 15.45 9.49
CA GLY A 148 -24.67 14.90 10.04
C GLY A 148 -23.53 15.92 10.08
N VAL A 149 -23.31 16.65 8.99
CA VAL A 149 -22.19 17.59 8.86
C VAL A 149 -22.40 18.83 9.74
N ALA A 150 -23.64 19.33 9.81
CA ALA A 150 -23.96 20.46 10.69
C ALA A 150 -23.79 20.12 12.18
N SER A 151 -24.11 18.89 12.58
CA SER A 151 -23.90 18.43 13.97
C SER A 151 -22.43 18.33 14.33
N LEU A 152 -21.59 17.86 13.40
CA LEU A 152 -20.14 17.77 13.61
C LEU A 152 -19.48 19.15 13.63
N GLN A 153 -19.89 20.06 12.73
CA GLN A 153 -19.40 21.43 12.71
C GLN A 153 -19.67 22.14 14.04
N LYS A 154 -20.87 21.95 14.60
CA LYS A 154 -21.24 22.53 15.90
C LYS A 154 -20.37 21.99 17.05
N GLN A 155 -20.02 20.70 17.03
CA GLN A 155 -19.13 20.11 18.03
C GLN A 155 -17.69 20.62 17.93
N ILE A 156 -17.20 20.90 16.71
CA ILE A 156 -15.87 21.48 16.49
C ILE A 156 -15.82 22.92 17.03
N ASP A 157 -16.83 23.73 16.71
CA ASP A 157 -16.88 25.14 17.16
C ASP A 157 -16.97 25.22 18.70
N GLU A 158 -17.71 24.31 19.33
CA GLU A 158 -17.84 24.24 20.80
C GLU A 158 -16.52 23.82 21.48
N LEU A 159 -15.81 22.83 20.93
CA LEU A 159 -14.49 22.42 21.43
C LEU A 159 -13.44 23.54 21.27
N GLN A 160 -13.47 24.29 20.16
CA GLN A 160 -12.58 25.44 19.94
C GLN A 160 -12.86 26.58 20.94
N GLY A 161 -14.13 26.82 21.28
CA GLY A 161 -14.50 27.81 22.30
C GLY A 161 -13.96 27.47 23.70
N GLN A 162 -13.98 26.18 24.07
CA GLN A 162 -13.43 25.75 25.37
C GLN A 162 -11.92 25.99 25.49
N PHE A 163 -11.17 25.83 24.39
CA PHE A 163 -9.74 26.08 24.37
C PHE A 163 -9.38 27.57 24.43
N THR A 164 -10.25 28.43 23.88
CA THR A 164 -10.04 29.89 23.83
C THR A 164 -10.29 30.56 25.19
N THR A 165 -11.01 29.89 26.10
CA THR A 165 -11.31 30.41 27.45
C THR A 165 -10.25 30.03 28.50
N LEU A 166 -9.27 29.19 28.12
CA LEU A 166 -8.17 28.73 29.01
C LEU A 166 -6.82 29.44 28.75
N ILE A 167 -6.80 30.53 27.97
CA ILE A 167 -5.67 31.44 27.79
C ILE A 167 -6.04 32.78 28.41
#